data_AF-A0AAD5AFI8-F1
#
_entry.id   AF-A0AAD5AFI8-F1
#
_cell.length_a   1.000
_cell.length_b   1.000
_cell.length_c   1.000
_cell.angle_alpha   90.00
_cell.angle_beta   90.00
_cell.angle_gamma   90.00
#
_symmetry.space_group_name_H-M   'P 1'
#
loop_
_entity.id
_entity.type
_entity.pdbx_description
1 polymer ?
#
loop_
_entity_poly.entity_id
_entity_poly.type
_entity_poly.pdbx_seq_one_letter_code
_entity_poly.pdbx_strand_id
1 'polypeptide(L)'
;MQRLFCSRWFISGVSLAVGTGIGVALSGASDRFHGENNLLRKIPVIPIPSVNAASELLPYPQAQLTPSKSTAAVKYGFPSLSHIRSRESHVTCYDARNRTPAWVIEQLNAGTLSGTSDRKLCDFKEDDSVHVYHRATNSDYRGSGFDRGHLAAAANHKWSQKAMDDTFYLSNVAPQVLPYS
;
A
#
# COMPACT_ATOMS: atom_id res chain seq x y z
N MET A 1 54.37 -17.66 27.25
CA MET A 1 53.74 -17.61 28.59
C MET A 1 52.25 -17.43 28.42
N GLN A 2 51.51 -18.29 29.11
CA GLN A 2 50.08 -18.39 29.43
C GLN A 2 49.02 -17.49 28.75
N ARG A 3 48.02 -18.22 28.21
CA ARG A 3 46.62 -17.85 27.96
C ARG A 3 45.94 -17.34 29.24
N LEU A 4 44.81 -16.64 29.11
CA LEU A 4 43.57 -16.97 29.84
C LEU A 4 42.35 -16.20 29.29
N PHE A 5 41.27 -16.97 29.10
CA PHE A 5 39.89 -16.60 28.78
C PHE A 5 39.19 -15.91 29.97
N CYS A 6 38.09 -15.19 29.72
CA CYS A 6 36.84 -15.44 30.44
C CYS A 6 35.60 -14.89 29.73
N SER A 7 34.64 -15.78 29.43
CA SER A 7 33.23 -15.46 29.16
C SER A 7 32.44 -15.45 30.48
N ARG A 8 31.30 -14.75 30.55
CA ARG A 8 30.27 -15.10 31.54
C ARG A 8 28.87 -15.04 30.94
N TRP A 9 28.30 -16.23 30.83
CA TRP A 9 26.88 -16.53 30.72
C TRP A 9 26.14 -16.06 31.97
N PHE A 10 24.87 -15.68 31.85
CA PHE A 10 23.84 -16.06 32.82
C PHE A 10 22.49 -16.20 32.12
N ILE A 11 21.93 -17.40 32.23
CA ILE A 11 20.57 -17.81 31.89
C ILE A 11 19.80 -17.95 33.21
N SER A 12 18.53 -17.55 33.21
CA SER A 12 17.43 -18.04 34.07
C SER A 12 16.19 -17.19 33.72
N GLY A 13 15.01 -17.66 33.31
CA GLY A 13 14.44 -19.00 33.27
C GLY A 13 13.39 -19.22 34.37
N VAL A 14 12.15 -18.71 34.24
CA VAL A 14 10.95 -19.25 34.93
C VAL A 14 9.69 -19.00 34.08
N SER A 15 8.90 -20.06 33.89
CA SER A 15 7.64 -20.15 33.13
C SER A 15 6.39 -20.07 34.02
N LEU A 16 5.26 -19.78 33.36
CA LEU A 16 3.91 -20.37 33.54
C LEU A 16 3.03 -20.05 34.78
N ALA A 17 1.80 -19.57 34.48
CA ALA A 17 0.47 -20.03 34.95
C ALA A 17 -0.48 -18.83 35.25
N VAL A 18 -1.50 -18.57 34.40
CA VAL A 18 -2.93 -19.01 34.49
C VAL A 18 -3.70 -18.45 35.70
N GLY A 19 -4.81 -17.74 35.44
CA GLY A 19 -5.96 -17.74 36.37
C GLY A 19 -6.78 -16.44 36.52
N THR A 20 -7.87 -16.34 35.76
CA THR A 20 -9.23 -15.92 36.17
C THR A 20 -9.47 -14.69 37.07
N GLY A 21 -10.28 -13.74 36.56
CA GLY A 21 -11.51 -13.32 37.27
C GLY A 21 -11.75 -11.81 37.51
N ILE A 22 -12.94 -11.36 37.04
CA ILE A 22 -13.87 -10.41 37.71
C ILE A 22 -13.35 -8.95 37.80
N GLY A 23 -13.85 -7.93 37.07
CA GLY A 23 -15.24 -7.50 36.89
C GLY A 23 -15.67 -6.55 38.03
N VAL A 24 -15.94 -5.27 37.75
CA VAL A 24 -16.99 -4.39 38.35
C VAL A 24 -16.60 -2.89 38.29
N ALA A 25 -17.47 -2.17 37.57
CA ALA A 25 -17.99 -0.81 37.74
C ALA A 25 -17.06 0.38 38.00
N LEU A 26 -17.16 1.38 37.12
CA LEU A 26 -17.63 2.71 37.54
C LEU A 26 -18.65 3.24 36.52
N SER A 27 -19.89 3.36 36.97
CA SER A 27 -20.92 4.18 36.34
C SER A 27 -20.80 5.62 36.85
N GLY A 28 -21.17 6.58 36.00
CA GLY A 28 -21.73 7.85 36.44
C GLY A 28 -20.86 9.10 36.26
N ALA A 29 -21.51 10.12 35.68
CA ALA A 29 -21.13 11.53 35.53
C ALA A 29 -20.22 11.85 34.33
N SER A 30 -20.53 12.82 33.46
CA SER A 30 -21.58 13.84 33.45
C SER A 30 -21.79 14.39 32.04
N ASP A 31 -23.04 14.59 31.65
CA ASP A 31 -23.43 15.53 30.60
C ASP A 31 -22.90 16.94 30.89
N ARG A 32 -22.34 17.60 29.87
CA ARG A 32 -22.59 19.01 29.47
C ARG A 32 -21.57 19.45 28.44
N PHE A 33 -21.97 19.52 27.17
CA PHE A 33 -21.52 20.58 26.26
C PHE A 33 -22.65 20.84 25.25
N HIS A 34 -23.27 22.02 25.38
CA HIS A 34 -24.11 22.64 24.36
C HIS A 34 -23.18 23.34 23.35
N GLY A 35 -23.29 22.99 22.07
CA GLY A 35 -22.62 23.69 20.97
C GLY A 35 -23.05 23.05 19.65
N GLU A 36 -23.67 23.85 18.79
CA GLU A 36 -24.26 23.44 17.52
C GLU A 36 -23.28 22.71 16.59
N ASN A 37 -23.76 21.65 15.92
CA ASN A 37 -23.68 21.47 14.46
C ASN A 37 -24.40 20.17 14.07
N ASN A 38 -25.60 20.33 13.52
CA ASN A 38 -26.60 19.29 13.21
C ASN A 38 -26.24 18.41 11.97
N LEU A 39 -24.96 18.24 11.66
CA LEU A 39 -24.50 17.54 10.44
C LEU A 39 -24.21 16.04 10.65
N LEU A 40 -24.04 15.58 11.89
CA LEU A 40 -23.75 14.16 12.19
C LEU A 40 -25.02 13.30 12.36
N ARG A 41 -26.23 13.88 12.32
CA ARG A 41 -27.50 13.14 12.41
C ARG A 41 -28.01 12.56 11.08
N LYS A 42 -27.34 12.86 9.96
CA LYS A 42 -27.73 12.36 8.62
C LYS A 42 -26.88 11.19 8.12
N ILE A 43 -25.95 10.68 8.95
CA ILE A 43 -25.17 9.50 8.59
C ILE A 43 -25.97 8.27 9.03
N PRO A 44 -26.35 7.35 8.13
CA PRO A 44 -26.94 6.09 8.55
C PRO A 44 -25.89 5.33 9.37
N VAL A 45 -26.13 5.22 10.67
CA VAL A 45 -25.37 4.32 11.54
C VAL A 45 -25.76 2.90 11.12
N ILE A 46 -24.89 2.24 10.37
CA ILE A 46 -25.05 0.82 10.07
C ILE A 46 -24.89 0.08 11.40
N PRO A 47 -25.90 -0.68 11.87
CA PRO A 47 -25.72 -1.48 13.08
C PRO A 47 -24.60 -2.49 12.84
N ILE A 48 -23.55 -2.40 13.65
CA ILE A 48 -22.54 -3.46 13.71
C ILE A 48 -23.24 -4.63 14.38
N PRO A 49 -23.42 -5.78 13.70
CA PRO A 49 -23.98 -6.95 14.36
C PRO A 49 -23.02 -7.33 15.48
N SER A 50 -23.48 -7.26 16.74
CA SER A 50 -22.78 -7.90 17.84
C SER A 50 -22.85 -9.40 17.58
N VAL A 51 -21.74 -9.97 17.11
CA VAL A 51 -21.61 -11.43 17.02
C VAL A 51 -21.62 -11.97 18.45
N ASN A 52 -22.74 -12.59 18.84
CA ASN A 52 -22.74 -13.46 19.99
C ASN A 52 -21.73 -14.58 19.69
N ALA A 53 -20.60 -14.58 20.38
CA ALA A 53 -19.52 -15.58 20.23
C ALA A 53 -19.93 -17.00 20.71
N ALA A 54 -21.21 -17.26 20.84
CA ALA A 54 -21.80 -18.52 21.25
C ALA A 54 -22.90 -18.91 20.25
N SER A 55 -22.53 -19.09 18.97
CA SER A 55 -23.22 -20.07 18.15
C SER A 55 -22.53 -21.40 18.40
N GLU A 56 -23.24 -22.31 19.04
CA GLU A 56 -22.89 -23.72 19.09
C GLU A 56 -22.50 -24.20 17.68
N LEU A 57 -21.42 -24.98 17.60
CA LEU A 57 -20.93 -25.58 16.37
C LEU A 57 -21.96 -26.60 15.87
N LEU A 58 -23.01 -26.12 15.20
CA LEU A 58 -23.81 -26.96 14.33
C LEU A 58 -22.85 -27.43 13.22
N PRO A 59 -22.73 -28.75 12.97
CA PRO A 59 -21.99 -29.24 11.82
C PRO A 59 -22.57 -28.54 10.59
N TYR A 60 -21.76 -27.73 9.92
CA TYR A 60 -22.11 -27.16 8.63
C TYR A 60 -22.57 -28.33 7.76
N PRO A 61 -23.84 -28.38 7.29
CA PRO A 61 -24.22 -29.41 6.34
C PRO A 61 -23.22 -29.26 5.21
N GLN A 62 -22.50 -30.33 4.90
CA GLN A 62 -21.65 -30.36 3.71
C GLN A 62 -22.59 -30.24 2.51
N ALA A 63 -23.04 -29.02 2.22
CA ALA A 63 -23.54 -28.67 0.92
C ALA A 63 -22.42 -29.13 -0.01
N GLN A 64 -22.73 -30.13 -0.83
CA GLN A 64 -21.85 -30.56 -1.91
C GLN A 64 -21.65 -29.32 -2.78
N LEU A 65 -20.59 -28.56 -2.49
CA LEU A 65 -20.11 -27.43 -3.26
C LEU A 65 -19.58 -28.04 -4.55
N THR A 66 -20.48 -28.48 -5.43
CA THR A 66 -20.14 -28.72 -6.82
C THR A 66 -19.68 -27.35 -7.33
N PRO A 67 -18.39 -27.20 -7.69
CA PRO A 67 -17.92 -25.94 -8.24
C PRO A 67 -18.82 -25.65 -9.43
N SER A 68 -19.48 -24.49 -9.44
CA SER A 68 -20.19 -24.07 -10.63
C SER A 68 -19.23 -24.14 -11.82
N LYS A 69 -19.74 -24.40 -13.02
CA LYS A 69 -18.91 -24.44 -14.24
C LYS A 69 -18.02 -23.18 -14.36
N SER A 70 -18.50 -22.04 -13.86
CA SER A 70 -17.74 -20.79 -13.78
C SER A 70 -16.55 -20.86 -12.81
N THR A 71 -16.72 -21.43 -11.62
CA THR A 71 -15.61 -21.62 -10.66
C THR A 71 -14.58 -22.63 -11.17
N ALA A 72 -15.01 -23.66 -11.91
CA ALA A 72 -14.10 -24.60 -12.54
C ALA A 72 -13.24 -23.96 -13.65
N ALA A 73 -13.78 -22.98 -14.39
CA ALA A 73 -13.06 -22.27 -15.44
C ALA A 73 -11.89 -21.42 -14.92
N VAL A 74 -12.00 -20.89 -13.69
CA VAL A 74 -10.95 -20.10 -13.02
C VAL A 74 -10.13 -20.90 -12.01
N LYS A 75 -10.09 -22.24 -12.15
CA LYS A 75 -9.36 -23.15 -11.27
C LYS A 75 -7.88 -22.75 -11.09
N TYR A 76 -7.26 -22.18 -12.11
CA TYR A 76 -5.86 -21.74 -12.10
C TYR A 76 -5.72 -20.21 -11.96
N GLY A 77 -6.79 -19.53 -11.54
CA GLY A 77 -6.85 -18.07 -11.44
C GLY A 77 -7.25 -17.38 -12.74
N PHE A 78 -7.27 -16.05 -12.69
CA PHE A 78 -7.51 -15.19 -13.85
C PHE A 78 -6.19 -14.95 -14.60
N PRO A 79 -6.20 -14.92 -15.94
CA PRO A 79 -4.98 -14.71 -16.73
C PRO A 79 -4.36 -13.32 -16.53
N SER A 80 -5.18 -12.31 -16.22
CA SER A 80 -4.69 -10.98 -15.85
C SER A 80 -5.73 -10.24 -15.01
N LEU A 81 -5.24 -9.31 -14.20
CA LEU A 81 -6.02 -8.31 -13.48
C LEU A 81 -5.38 -6.95 -13.74
N SER A 82 -6.09 -5.86 -13.43
CA SER A 82 -5.55 -4.50 -13.53
C SER A 82 -4.33 -4.34 -12.63
N HIS A 83 -3.22 -3.86 -13.19
CA HIS A 83 -1.97 -3.69 -12.44
C HIS A 83 -1.88 -2.32 -11.76
N ILE A 84 -2.77 -2.10 -10.80
CA ILE A 84 -2.81 -0.85 -10.01
C ILE A 84 -1.70 -0.85 -8.96
N ARG A 85 -0.96 0.24 -8.86
CA ARG A 85 0.11 0.47 -7.89
C ARG A 85 -0.13 1.79 -7.18
N SER A 86 -0.08 1.76 -5.86
CA SER A 86 -0.14 2.95 -5.02
C SER A 86 1.27 3.31 -4.56
N ARG A 87 1.65 4.57 -4.74
CA ARG A 87 2.87 5.18 -4.21
C ARG A 87 2.49 6.30 -3.25
N GLU A 88 3.49 6.98 -2.68
CA GLU A 88 3.23 8.04 -1.70
C GLU A 88 2.47 9.23 -2.31
N SER A 89 2.78 9.60 -3.56
CA SER A 89 2.22 10.77 -4.22
C SER A 89 1.13 10.49 -5.25
N HIS A 90 1.14 9.31 -5.84
CA HIS A 90 0.32 9.01 -7.02
C HIS A 90 -0.08 7.54 -7.06
N VAL A 91 -1.14 7.28 -7.81
CA VAL A 91 -1.60 5.93 -8.14
C VAL A 91 -1.46 5.74 -9.64
N THR A 92 -0.87 4.62 -10.06
CA THR A 92 -0.70 4.27 -11.47
C THR A 92 -1.36 2.95 -11.79
N CYS A 93 -1.96 2.83 -12.97
CA CYS A 93 -2.28 1.54 -13.56
C CYS A 93 -1.28 1.26 -14.68
N TYR A 94 -0.54 0.17 -14.53
CA TYR A 94 0.56 -0.16 -15.44
C TYR A 94 0.11 -1.09 -16.56
N ASP A 95 0.44 -0.76 -17.80
CA ASP A 95 0.25 -1.65 -18.95
C ASP A 95 1.49 -2.52 -19.15
N ALA A 96 1.40 -3.78 -18.73
CA ALA A 96 2.47 -4.76 -18.85
C ALA A 96 2.85 -5.10 -20.30
N ARG A 97 1.96 -4.85 -21.28
CA ARG A 97 2.22 -5.12 -22.70
C ARG A 97 3.10 -4.03 -23.30
N ASN A 98 2.79 -2.78 -23.02
CA ASN A 98 3.50 -1.62 -23.55
C ASN A 98 4.66 -1.17 -22.66
N ARG A 99 4.76 -1.71 -21.43
CA ARG A 99 5.75 -1.33 -20.41
C ARG A 99 5.68 0.15 -20.04
N THR A 100 4.48 0.72 -20.08
CA THR A 100 4.19 2.11 -19.77
C THR A 100 2.96 2.19 -18.87
N PRO A 101 2.79 3.25 -18.07
CA PRO A 101 1.52 3.51 -17.40
C PRO A 101 0.38 3.69 -18.41
N ALA A 102 -0.75 3.02 -18.17
CA ALA A 102 -1.99 3.28 -18.89
C ALA A 102 -2.63 4.61 -18.42
N TRP A 103 -2.53 4.89 -17.12
CA TRP A 103 -2.92 6.17 -16.52
C TRP A 103 -2.20 6.36 -15.19
N VAL A 104 -2.06 7.62 -14.78
CA VAL A 104 -1.56 8.04 -13.46
C VAL A 104 -2.49 9.09 -12.89
N ILE A 105 -2.79 8.98 -11.60
CA ILE A 105 -3.62 9.92 -10.85
C ILE A 105 -2.79 10.47 -9.69
N GLU A 106 -2.73 11.79 -9.58
CA GLU A 106 -2.10 12.52 -8.47
C GLU A 106 -3.07 13.59 -7.94
N GLN A 107 -2.92 13.95 -6.67
CA GLN A 107 -3.67 15.04 -6.06
C GLN A 107 -2.74 16.21 -5.78
N LEU A 108 -3.07 17.37 -6.33
CA LEU A 108 -2.29 18.60 -6.16
C LEU A 108 -2.95 19.54 -5.15
N ASN A 109 -2.14 20.13 -4.28
CA ASN A 109 -2.53 21.26 -3.45
C ASN A 109 -1.32 22.19 -3.25
N ALA A 110 -1.53 23.38 -2.67
CA ALA A 110 -0.45 24.33 -2.47
C ALA A 110 0.71 23.77 -1.61
N GLY A 111 0.39 22.89 -0.66
CA GLY A 111 1.37 22.21 0.17
C GLY A 111 2.25 21.25 -0.63
N THR A 112 1.67 20.47 -1.55
CA THR A 112 2.44 19.47 -2.33
C THR A 112 3.45 20.09 -3.28
N LEU A 113 3.15 21.29 -3.80
CA LEU A 113 4.02 22.03 -4.72
C LEU A 113 5.18 22.74 -4.00
N SER A 114 5.16 22.79 -2.68
CA SER A 114 6.14 23.48 -1.85
C SER A 114 6.98 22.50 -1.03
N GLY A 115 8.25 22.83 -0.80
CA GLY A 115 9.15 22.04 0.04
C GLY A 115 10.58 22.04 -0.48
N THR A 116 11.45 21.32 0.21
CA THR A 116 12.91 21.35 0.02
C THR A 116 13.44 20.15 -0.78
N SER A 117 12.57 19.29 -1.32
CA SER A 117 12.99 18.15 -2.13
C SER A 117 13.69 18.59 -3.41
N ASP A 118 14.80 17.93 -3.71
CA ASP A 118 15.65 18.24 -4.86
C ASP A 118 15.59 17.10 -5.88
N ARG A 119 15.17 17.46 -7.10
CA ARG A 119 15.11 16.57 -8.26
C ARG A 119 16.48 15.98 -8.61
N LYS A 120 17.58 16.69 -8.31
CA LYS A 120 18.94 16.24 -8.61
C LYS A 120 19.37 15.02 -7.80
N LEU A 121 18.70 14.74 -6.69
CA LEU A 121 18.94 13.56 -5.86
C LEU A 121 18.16 12.34 -6.36
N CYS A 122 17.28 12.52 -7.35
CA CYS A 122 16.46 11.47 -7.91
C CYS A 122 17.07 10.92 -9.19
N ASP A 123 17.17 9.59 -9.27
CA ASP A 123 17.56 8.87 -10.49
C ASP A 123 16.44 7.95 -10.96
N PHE A 124 16.29 7.86 -12.28
CA PHE A 124 15.35 6.92 -12.88
C PHE A 124 15.73 5.48 -12.54
N LYS A 125 14.77 4.74 -12.01
CA LYS A 125 14.96 3.36 -11.55
C LYS A 125 13.82 2.47 -11.97
N GLU A 126 14.14 1.20 -12.16
CA GLU A 126 13.15 0.19 -12.50
C GLU A 126 12.20 -0.05 -11.32
N ASP A 127 10.97 -0.49 -11.62
CA ASP A 127 9.99 -0.79 -10.59
C ASP A 127 10.02 -2.28 -10.22
N ASP A 128 10.57 -2.59 -9.04
CA ASP A 128 10.69 -3.96 -8.54
C ASP A 128 9.35 -4.68 -8.30
N SER A 129 8.25 -3.93 -8.19
CA SER A 129 6.91 -4.50 -8.08
C SER A 129 6.34 -4.97 -9.43
N VAL A 130 7.00 -4.67 -10.55
CA VAL A 130 6.65 -5.17 -11.88
C VAL A 130 7.48 -6.43 -12.16
N HIS A 131 6.84 -7.49 -12.64
CA HIS A 131 7.56 -8.69 -13.04
C HIS A 131 8.59 -8.39 -14.14
N VAL A 132 9.79 -8.96 -14.05
CA VAL A 132 10.94 -8.64 -14.92
C VAL A 132 10.62 -8.68 -16.41
N TYR A 133 9.77 -9.61 -16.88
CA TYR A 133 9.37 -9.71 -18.29
C TYR A 133 8.58 -8.50 -18.83
N HIS A 134 7.93 -7.76 -17.93
CA HIS A 134 7.08 -6.61 -18.24
C HIS A 134 7.65 -5.30 -17.72
N ARG A 135 8.84 -5.33 -17.12
CA ARG A 135 9.47 -4.18 -16.48
C ARG A 135 10.23 -3.38 -17.53
N ALA A 136 9.99 -2.07 -17.56
CA ALA A 136 10.84 -1.15 -18.30
C ALA A 136 12.18 -0.95 -17.58
N THR A 137 13.25 -0.85 -18.36
CA THR A 137 14.62 -0.69 -17.89
C THR A 137 15.23 0.59 -18.44
N ASN A 138 16.28 1.12 -17.81
CA ASN A 138 16.96 2.31 -18.34
C ASN A 138 17.62 2.04 -19.71
N SER A 139 17.98 0.79 -20.01
CA SER A 139 18.48 0.38 -21.32
C SER A 139 17.44 0.55 -22.44
N ASP A 140 16.14 0.38 -22.16
CA ASP A 140 15.09 0.54 -23.16
C ASP A 140 15.01 1.98 -23.69
N TYR A 141 15.37 2.96 -22.85
CA TYR A 141 15.36 4.38 -23.21
C TYR A 141 16.70 4.86 -23.77
N ARG A 142 17.82 4.28 -23.33
CA ARG A 142 19.16 4.74 -23.68
C ARG A 142 19.43 4.55 -25.18
N GLY A 143 19.65 5.66 -25.89
CA GLY A 143 19.94 5.63 -27.33
C GLY A 143 18.70 5.40 -28.21
N SER A 144 17.50 5.42 -27.63
CA SER A 144 16.24 5.24 -28.37
C SER A 144 15.82 6.47 -29.20
N GLY A 145 16.39 7.65 -28.91
CA GLY A 145 15.92 8.93 -29.43
C GLY A 145 14.75 9.54 -28.65
N PHE A 146 14.28 8.88 -27.60
CA PHE A 146 13.22 9.37 -26.71
C PHE A 146 13.73 9.64 -25.30
N ASP A 147 13.12 10.64 -24.67
CA ASP A 147 13.31 10.95 -23.27
C ASP A 147 12.39 10.11 -22.37
N ARG A 148 12.75 10.07 -21.08
CA ARG A 148 11.94 9.50 -20.01
C ARG A 148 10.93 10.54 -19.50
N GLY A 149 9.82 10.65 -20.21
CA GLY A 149 8.72 11.57 -19.88
C GLY A 149 7.94 11.11 -18.66
N HIS A 150 7.84 11.96 -17.64
CA HIS A 150 7.04 11.68 -16.44
C HIS A 150 5.55 11.85 -16.72
N LEU A 151 4.70 10.99 -16.15
CA LEU A 151 3.26 11.24 -16.09
C LEU A 151 2.89 12.05 -14.85
N ALA A 152 3.17 11.54 -13.64
CA ALA A 152 3.20 12.38 -12.44
C ALA A 152 4.55 13.10 -12.37
N ALA A 153 4.53 14.44 -12.46
CA ALA A 153 5.75 15.22 -12.55
C ALA A 153 6.44 15.37 -11.19
N ALA A 154 7.76 15.15 -11.13
CA ALA A 154 8.55 15.33 -9.91
C ALA A 154 8.33 16.69 -9.21
N ALA A 155 8.12 17.76 -10.00
CA ALA A 155 7.89 19.11 -9.50
C ALA A 155 6.59 19.26 -8.67
N ASN A 156 5.65 18.32 -8.80
CA ASN A 156 4.39 18.31 -8.06
C ASN A 156 4.51 17.78 -6.63
N HIS A 157 5.66 17.19 -6.29
CA HIS A 157 5.88 16.46 -5.05
C HIS A 157 7.06 17.02 -4.24
N LYS A 158 7.19 18.35 -4.19
CA LYS A 158 8.28 19.01 -3.44
C LYS A 158 8.18 18.84 -1.93
N TRP A 159 7.02 18.43 -1.43
CA TRP A 159 6.74 18.26 -0.01
C TRP A 159 7.43 17.06 0.63
N SER A 160 7.84 16.05 -0.15
CA SER A 160 8.51 14.84 0.35
C SER A 160 9.52 14.34 -0.68
N GLN A 161 10.77 14.12 -0.24
CA GLN A 161 11.82 13.61 -1.13
C GLN A 161 11.45 12.22 -1.63
N LYS A 162 10.87 11.39 -0.76
CA LYS A 162 10.41 10.06 -1.13
C LYS A 162 9.28 10.13 -2.16
N ALA A 163 8.33 11.04 -2.00
CA ALA A 163 7.24 11.25 -2.95
C ALA A 163 7.75 11.69 -4.34
N MET A 164 8.81 12.50 -4.37
CA MET A 164 9.51 12.88 -5.60
C MET A 164 10.27 11.69 -6.19
N ASP A 165 11.04 10.95 -5.38
CA ASP A 165 11.79 9.75 -5.81
C ASP A 165 10.86 8.69 -6.41
N ASP A 166 9.64 8.54 -5.88
CA ASP A 166 8.64 7.62 -6.38
C ASP A 166 8.20 7.97 -7.82
N THR A 167 8.30 9.24 -8.25
CA THR A 167 8.00 9.62 -9.64
C THR A 167 9.05 9.22 -10.65
N PHE A 168 10.26 8.87 -10.18
CA PHE A 168 11.36 8.39 -11.02
C PHE A 168 11.32 6.88 -11.27
N TYR A 169 10.31 6.17 -10.74
CA TYR A 169 10.05 4.81 -11.19
C TYR A 169 9.64 4.79 -12.65
N LEU A 170 10.24 3.89 -13.44
CA LEU A 170 9.89 3.74 -14.85
C LEU A 170 8.43 3.30 -15.09
N SER A 171 7.72 2.85 -14.04
CA SER A 171 6.26 2.62 -14.07
C SER A 171 5.42 3.90 -14.11
N ASN A 172 6.03 5.08 -13.91
CA ASN A 172 5.47 6.42 -14.07
C ASN A 172 6.02 7.15 -15.31
N VAL A 173 6.70 6.43 -16.21
CA VAL A 173 7.42 7.00 -17.35
C VAL A 173 6.91 6.44 -18.66
N ALA A 174 6.81 7.30 -19.67
CA ALA A 174 6.59 6.91 -21.06
C ALA A 174 7.65 7.58 -21.97
N PRO A 175 8.00 6.96 -23.12
CA PRO A 175 8.84 7.60 -24.13
C PRO A 175 8.21 8.92 -24.59
N GLN A 176 8.94 10.02 -24.46
CA GLN A 176 8.50 11.36 -24.85
C GLN A 176 9.49 11.98 -25.83
N VAL A 177 8.98 12.67 -26.84
CA VAL A 177 9.81 13.41 -27.79
C VAL A 177 10.43 14.64 -27.13
N LEU A 178 11.71 14.88 -27.38
CA LEU A 178 12.37 16.13 -27.05
C LEU A 178 11.77 17.26 -27.91
N PRO A 179 11.48 18.44 -27.35
CA PRO A 179 11.26 19.62 -28.19
C PRO A 179 12.56 19.90 -28.96
N TYR A 180 12.44 20.04 -30.30
CA TYR A 180 13.56 20.14 -31.24
C TYR A 180 14.73 21.01 -30.70
N SER A 181 15.92 20.40 -30.59
CA SER A 181 17.19 21.05 -30.22
C SER A 181 18.03 21.39 -31.45
#